data_AF-A0A7J9Z788-F1
#
_entry.id   AF-A0A7J9Z788-F1
#
_cell.length_a   1.000
_cell.length_b   1.000
_cell.length_c   1.000
_cell.angle_alpha   90.00
_cell.angle_beta   90.00
_cell.angle_gamma   90.00
#
_symmetry.space_group_name_H-M   'P 1'
#
loop_
_entity.id
_entity.type
_entity.pdbx_description
1 polymer ?
#
loop_
_entity_poly.entity_id
_entity_poly.type
_entity_poly.pdbx_seq_one_letter_code
_entity_poly.pdbx_strand_id
1 'polypeptide(L)' 'MSGVYLVDGKNKKKHLTARYRDPAHPTSGMHCLCSGTRGVAGGQTLYLNATFAAPPDDVTSVDVAIPHVGTFKDVAIG' A
#
# COMPACT_ATOMS: atom_id res chain seq x y z
N MET A 1 -2.89 11.30 3.51
CA MET A 1 -2.66 10.66 2.20
C MET A 1 -2.32 9.20 2.43
N SER A 2 -3.24 8.28 2.15
CA SER A 2 -2.96 6.83 2.18
C SER A 2 -2.16 6.50 0.92
N GLY A 3 -0.86 6.38 1.11
CA GLY A 3 0.11 6.64 0.07
C GLY A 3 0.44 5.46 -0.84
N VAL A 4 0.51 4.27 -0.26
CA VAL A 4 1.05 3.10 -0.96
C VAL A 4 -0.05 2.43 -1.78
N TYR A 5 0.26 2.09 -3.01
CA TYR A 5 -0.62 1.29 -3.86
C TYR A 5 0.20 0.27 -4.65
N LEU A 6 -0.45 -0.83 -4.99
CA LEU A 6 0.12 -1.84 -5.88
C LEU A 6 -0.45 -1.66 -7.29
N VAL A 7 0.38 -1.89 -8.29
CA VAL A 7 -0.07 -2.01 -9.68
C VAL A 7 0.19 -3.43 -10.13
N ASP A 8 -0.89 -4.15 -10.42
CA ASP A 8 -0.86 -5.39 -11.17
C ASP A 8 -0.71 -5.03 -12.65
N GLY A 9 0.52 -5.13 -13.15
CA GLY A 9 0.85 -4.82 -14.53
C GLY A 9 0.18 -5.77 -15.52
N LYS A 10 0.01 -7.05 -15.15
CA LYS A 10 -0.61 -8.08 -15.99
C LYS A 10 -2.06 -7.74 -16.30
N ASN A 11 -2.84 -7.42 -15.28
CA ASN A 11 -4.27 -7.11 -15.43
C ASN A 11 -4.56 -5.62 -15.58
N LYS A 12 -3.53 -4.76 -15.56
CA LYS A 12 -3.63 -3.29 -15.61
C LYS A 12 -4.52 -2.75 -14.48
N LYS A 13 -4.41 -3.35 -13.29
CA LYS A 13 -5.23 -3.02 -12.11
C LYS A 13 -4.42 -2.31 -11.05
N LYS A 14 -5.06 -1.34 -10.37
CA LYS A 14 -4.50 -0.63 -9.22
C LYS A 14 -5.18 -1.13 -7.94
N HIS A 15 -4.39 -1.65 -7.01
CA HIS A 15 -4.87 -2.07 -5.69
C HIS A 15 -4.57 -0.97 -4.68
N LEU A 16 -5.63 -0.42 -4.10
CA LEU A 16 -5.53 0.56 -3.01
C LEU A 16 -5.47 -0.17 -1.66
N THR A 17 -4.84 0.48 -0.69
CA THR A 17 -4.83 -0.03 0.68
C THR A 17 -6.24 -0.24 1.19
N ALA A 18 -6.48 -1.37 1.84
CA ALA A 18 -7.70 -1.66 2.56
C ALA A 18 -7.98 -0.56 3.60
N ARG A 19 -9.27 -0.30 3.84
CA ARG A 19 -9.71 0.69 4.81
C ARG A 19 -10.77 0.11 5.73
N TYR A 20 -10.81 0.61 6.96
CA TYR A 20 -11.76 0.22 7.98
C TYR A 20 -12.40 1.46 8.63
N ARG A 21 -13.59 1.26 9.20
CA ARG A 21 -14.21 2.26 10.07
C ARG A 21 -13.81 1.94 11.50
N ASP A 22 -13.25 2.92 12.20
CA ASP A 22 -12.92 2.76 13.62
C ASP A 22 -14.22 2.74 14.45
N PRO A 23 -14.56 1.64 15.13
CA PRO A 23 -15.76 1.57 15.95
C PRO A 23 -15.73 2.53 17.15
N ALA A 24 -14.54 2.93 17.63
CA ALA A 24 -14.40 3.91 18.71
C ALA A 24 -14.70 5.35 18.25
N HIS A 25 -14.58 5.63 16.95
CA HIS A 25 -14.81 6.95 16.37
C HIS A 25 -15.73 6.83 15.14
N PRO A 26 -17.02 6.51 15.32
CA PRO A 26 -17.92 6.15 14.22
C PRO A 26 -18.18 7.29 13.24
N THR A 27 -18.03 8.55 13.68
CA THR A 27 -18.15 9.75 12.84
C THR A 27 -16.86 10.11 12.12
N SER A 28 -15.73 9.49 12.48
CA SER A 28 -14.50 9.63 11.71
C SER A 28 -14.64 8.96 10.33
N GLY A 29 -13.86 9.44 9.37
CA GLY A 29 -13.80 8.84 8.04
C GLY A 29 -13.23 7.41 8.07
N MET A 30 -13.08 6.81 6.90
CA MET A 30 -12.40 5.51 6.78
C MET A 30 -10.88 5.65 7.03
N HIS A 31 -10.36 4.82 7.93
CA HIS A 31 -8.93 4.71 8.25
C HIS A 31 -8.26 3.67 7.36
N CYS A 32 -6.99 3.86 6.96
CA CYS A 32 -6.28 2.81 6.24
C CYS A 32 -5.82 1.70 7.18
N LEU A 33 -5.78 0.48 6.68
CA LEU A 33 -5.00 -0.61 7.28
C LEU A 33 -3.55 -0.52 6.80
N CYS A 34 -2.88 0.57 7.19
CA CYS A 34 -1.49 0.85 6.86
C CYS A 34 -0.79 1.70 7.91
N SER A 35 0.54 1.59 7.96
CA SER A 35 1.39 2.54 8.67
C SER A 35 1.29 3.93 8.04
N GLY A 36 1.19 4.96 8.88
CA GLY A 36 1.37 6.34 8.45
C GLY A 36 2.85 6.70 8.37
N THR A 37 3.24 7.54 7.41
CA THR A 37 4.57 8.16 7.38
C THR A 37 4.50 9.60 6.90
N ARG A 38 5.41 10.44 7.40
CA ARG A 38 5.64 11.82 6.92
C ARG A 38 6.90 11.95 6.06
N GLY A 39 7.57 10.84 5.77
CA GLY A 39 8.88 10.79 5.09
C GLY A 39 9.91 10.00 5.90
N VAL A 40 11.04 9.69 5.27
CA VAL A 40 12.19 9.02 5.90
C VAL A 40 13.40 9.93 5.73
N ALA A 41 14.07 10.30 6.82
CA ALA A 41 15.28 11.12 6.77
C ALA A 41 16.48 10.31 6.26
N GLY A 42 17.49 10.99 5.71
CA GLY A 42 18.72 10.34 5.26
C GLY A 42 19.39 9.53 6.38
N GLY A 43 19.75 8.28 6.09
CA GLY A 43 20.35 7.36 7.05
C GLY A 43 19.39 6.68 8.03
N GLN A 44 18.09 7.01 7.98
CA GLN A 44 17.09 6.31 8.79
C GLN A 44 16.47 5.12 8.05
N THR A 45 16.07 4.12 8.82
CA THR A 45 15.27 2.98 8.36
C THR A 45 13.90 3.04 9.00
N LEU A 46 12.84 2.84 8.21
CA LEU A 46 11.46 2.82 8.67
C LEU A 46 10.76 1.55 8.20
N TYR A 47 10.12 0.85 9.12
CA TYR A 47 9.28 -0.31 8.82
C TYR A 47 7.85 0.15 8.61
N LEU A 48 7.32 -0.09 7.42
CA LEU A 48 5.96 0.25 7.03
C LEU A 48 5.17 -1.01 6.69
N ASN A 49 3.89 -1.01 7.02
CA ASN A 49 2.95 -2.04 6.58
C ASN A 49 1.78 -1.40 5.82
N ALA A 50 1.17 -2.17 4.94
CA ALA A 50 -0.08 -1.83 4.26
C ALA A 50 -0.76 -3.14 3.84
N THR A 51 -2.07 -3.20 4.02
CA THR A 51 -2.89 -4.36 3.62
C THR A 51 -3.62 -4.06 2.32
N PHE A 52 -3.62 -5.02 1.39
CA PHE A 52 -4.28 -4.93 0.10
C PHE A 52 -5.17 -6.14 -0.11
N ALA A 53 -6.18 -6.01 -0.98
CA ALA A 53 -6.85 -7.20 -1.51
C ALA A 53 -5.83 -8.01 -2.33
N ALA A 54 -5.82 -9.33 -2.12
CA ALA A 54 -4.94 -10.23 -2.84
C ALA A 54 -5.14 -10.08 -4.36
N PRO A 55 -4.05 -9.97 -5.14
CA PRO A 55 -4.11 -10.15 -6.58
C PRO A 55 -4.63 -11.56 -6.93
N PRO A 56 -5.17 -11.77 -8.14
CA PRO A 56 -5.48 -13.10 -8.64
C PRO A 56 -4.27 -14.04 -8.60
N ASP A 57 -4.51 -15.35 -8.43
CA ASP A 57 -3.45 -16.37 -8.27
C ASP A 57 -2.46 -16.46 -9.45
N ASP A 58 -2.83 -15.94 -10.61
CA ASP A 58 -1.99 -15.93 -11.81
C ASP A 58 -1.08 -14.68 -11.91
N VAL A 59 -1.09 -13.82 -10.89
CA VAL A 59 -0.25 -12.62 -10.77
C VAL A 59 0.92 -12.91 -9.83
N THR A 60 2.11 -13.08 -10.41
CA THR A 60 3.34 -13.42 -9.67
C THR A 60 4.22 -12.21 -9.35
N SER A 61 3.85 -11.01 -9.83
CA SER A 61 4.56 -9.77 -9.53
C SER A 61 3.65 -8.55 -9.58
N VAL A 62 4.02 -7.53 -8.80
CA VAL A 62 3.35 -6.23 -8.78
C VAL A 62 4.37 -5.10 -8.69
N ASP A 63 4.01 -3.92 -9.19
CA ASP A 63 4.75 -2.71 -8.89
C ASP A 63 4.26 -2.13 -7.55
N VAL A 64 5.18 -1.78 -6.67
CA VAL A 64 4.89 -1.13 -5.38
C VAL A 64 5.21 0.35 -5.47
N ALA A 65 4.20 1.20 -5.44
CA ALA A 65 4.38 2.64 -5.48
C ALA A 65 4.26 3.25 -4.07
N ILE A 66 5.33 3.91 -3.63
CA ILE A 66 5.40 4.59 -2.32
C ILE A 66 5.56 6.11 -2.58
N PRO A 67 4.68 6.97 -2.05
CA PRO A 67 4.79 8.40 -2.29
C PRO A 67 6.09 8.95 -1.73
N HIS A 68 6.67 9.92 -2.43
CA HIS A 68 7.95 10.57 -2.11
C HIS A 68 9.19 9.67 -2.19
N VAL A 69 9.03 8.35 -2.34
CA VAL A 69 10.13 7.40 -2.52
C VAL A 69 10.25 6.97 -3.97
N GLY A 70 9.13 6.64 -4.62
CA GLY A 70 9.10 6.18 -6.01
C GLY A 70 8.38 4.84 -6.16
N THR A 71 8.67 4.15 -7.26
CA THR A 71 8.06 2.86 -7.61
C THR A 71 9.12 1.78 -7.67
N PHE A 72 8.90 0.70 -6.91
CA PHE A 72 9.64 -0.54 -7.03
C PHE A 72 8.90 -1.42 -8.04
N LYS A 73 9.58 -1.81 -9.11
CA LYS A 73 8.97 -2.58 -10.19
C LYS A 73 9.14 -4.08 -10.02
N ASP A 74 8.19 -4.83 -10.56
CA ASP A 74 8.27 -6.29 -10.69
C ASP A 74 8.59 -6.99 -9.36
N VAL A 75 7.99 -6.52 -8.26
CA VAL A 75 8.16 -7.11 -6.94
C VAL A 75 7.44 -8.45 -6.93
N ALA A 76 8.20 -9.53 -6.77
CA ALA A 76 7.66 -10.88 -6.73
C ALA A 76 6.69 -11.04 -5.57
N ILE A 77 5.52 -11.57 -5.88
CA ILE A 77 4.51 -12.05 -4.93
C ILE A 77 4.22 -13.50 -5.32
N GLY A 78 4.14 -14.38 -4.32
CA GLY A 78 4.26 -15.84 -4.48
C GLY A 78 3.46 -16.46 -5.62
#